data_AF-A0AAV6WND7-F1
#
_entry.id   AF-A0AAV6WND7-F1
#
_cell.length_a   1.000
_cell.length_b   1.000
_cell.length_c   1.000
_cell.angle_alpha   90.00
_cell.angle_beta   90.00
_cell.angle_gamma   90.00
#
_symmetry.space_group_name_H-M   'P 1'
#
loop_
_entity.id
_entity.type
_entity.pdbx_description
1 polymer ?
#
loop_
_entity_poly.entity_id
_entity_poly.type
_entity_poly.pdbx_seq_one_letter_code
_entity_poly.pdbx_strand_id
1 'polypeptide(L)'
;MSARAKRVVVIHDPLMATVVQDVASIPKCELYAFNCISAFSWASLGCEKMGKTFPLERELPPIIECLSEDLAFYLEIQNAALVHRAGDLYNTCRFIEAPYLDILSEKEVVGLVVREWTNDGVLVKASTIEDVVKRLMVSEEGTR
;
A
#
# COMPACT_ATOMS: atom_id res chain seq x y z
N MET A 1 -23.60 -15.54 5.21
CA MET A 1 -23.11 -14.16 5.05
C MET A 1 -24.18 -13.20 5.53
N SER A 2 -23.87 -12.37 6.53
CA SER A 2 -24.79 -11.38 7.09
C SER A 2 -25.13 -10.31 6.04
N ALA A 3 -26.41 -10.02 5.84
CA ALA A 3 -26.93 -9.08 4.84
C ALA A 3 -26.66 -7.58 5.15
N ARG A 4 -25.70 -7.25 6.03
CA ARG A 4 -25.59 -5.90 6.64
C ARG A 4 -24.51 -5.00 6.04
N ALA A 5 -23.37 -5.53 5.57
CA ALA A 5 -22.30 -4.70 4.99
C ALA A 5 -22.48 -4.53 3.47
N LYS A 6 -22.54 -3.27 2.99
CA LYS A 6 -22.62 -2.97 1.55
C LYS A 6 -21.30 -3.24 0.81
N ARG A 7 -20.17 -3.18 1.53
CA ARG A 7 -18.80 -3.41 1.05
C ARG A 7 -17.91 -3.74 2.26
N VAL A 8 -16.95 -4.63 2.10
CA VAL A 8 -15.91 -4.93 3.09
C VAL A 8 -14.59 -4.40 2.56
N VAL A 9 -13.79 -3.77 3.41
CA VAL A 9 -12.45 -3.29 3.06
C VAL A 9 -11.47 -3.95 4.02
N VAL A 10 -10.46 -4.62 3.49
CA VAL A 10 -9.38 -5.22 4.28
C VAL A 10 -8.09 -4.47 3.97
N ILE A 11 -7.50 -3.90 5.01
CA ILE A 11 -6.21 -3.23 4.95
C ILE A 11 -5.19 -4.14 5.64
N HIS A 12 -4.09 -4.45 4.97
CA HIS A 12 -3.07 -5.35 5.48
C HIS A 12 -1.66 -4.82 5.25
N ASP A 13 -0.70 -5.32 6.02
CA ASP A 13 0.72 -5.07 5.75
C ASP A 13 1.14 -5.79 4.44
N PRO A 14 1.87 -5.15 3.51
CA PRO A 14 2.36 -5.77 2.28
C PRO A 14 3.14 -7.06 2.51
N LEU A 15 3.84 -7.18 3.64
CA LEU A 15 4.58 -8.37 4.04
C LEU A 15 3.67 -9.49 4.58
N MET A 16 2.36 -9.27 4.66
CA MET A 16 1.36 -10.24 5.11
C MET A 16 0.33 -10.55 4.01
N ALA A 17 0.64 -10.24 2.76
CA ALA A 17 -0.27 -10.41 1.62
C ALA A 17 -0.76 -11.85 1.43
N THR A 18 0.10 -12.85 1.67
CA THR A 18 -0.29 -14.27 1.56
C THR A 18 -1.35 -14.69 2.57
N VAL A 19 -1.46 -14.00 3.71
CA VAL A 19 -2.44 -14.32 4.77
C VAL A 19 -3.86 -13.93 4.37
N VAL A 20 -4.00 -12.95 3.48
CA VAL A 20 -5.29 -12.38 3.07
C VAL A 20 -5.60 -12.64 1.59
N GLN A 21 -4.83 -13.49 0.90
CA GLN A 21 -4.98 -13.75 -0.53
C GLN A 21 -6.36 -14.34 -0.90
N ASP A 22 -6.97 -15.09 0.01
CA ASP A 22 -8.28 -15.74 -0.15
C ASP A 22 -9.46 -14.76 0.01
N VAL A 23 -9.23 -13.61 0.65
CA VAL A 23 -10.21 -12.53 0.80
C VAL A 23 -10.69 -12.00 -0.56
N ALA A 24 -9.88 -12.11 -1.61
CA ALA A 24 -10.27 -11.77 -2.99
C ALA A 24 -11.49 -12.56 -3.49
N SER A 25 -11.79 -13.72 -2.89
CA SER A 25 -12.97 -14.53 -3.22
C SER A 25 -14.27 -14.03 -2.55
N ILE A 26 -14.16 -13.14 -1.57
CA ILE A 26 -15.30 -12.62 -0.83
C ILE A 26 -16.02 -11.56 -1.68
N PRO A 27 -17.32 -11.74 -1.98
CA PRO A 27 -18.06 -10.77 -2.79
C PRO A 27 -18.07 -9.39 -2.13
N LYS A 28 -17.81 -8.34 -2.93
CA LYS A 28 -17.78 -6.94 -2.48
C LYS A 28 -16.71 -6.65 -1.43
N CYS A 29 -15.64 -7.44 -1.40
CA CYS A 29 -14.45 -7.14 -0.62
C CYS A 29 -13.40 -6.42 -1.49
N GLU A 30 -12.81 -5.36 -0.95
CA GLU A 30 -11.66 -4.68 -1.54
C GLU A 30 -10.45 -4.84 -0.61
N LEU A 31 -9.31 -5.22 -1.19
CA LEU A 31 -8.04 -5.37 -0.46
C LEU A 31 -7.16 -4.14 -0.69
N TYR A 32 -6.55 -3.61 0.37
CA TYR A 32 -5.57 -2.53 0.26
C TYR A 32 -4.31 -2.89 1.05
N ALA A 33 -3.15 -2.64 0.45
CA ALA A 33 -1.86 -2.82 1.13
C ALA A 33 -1.44 -1.50 1.79
N PHE A 34 -1.10 -1.54 3.08
CA PHE A 34 -0.64 -0.39 3.85
C PHE A 34 0.88 -0.40 3.95
N ASN A 35 1.53 0.36 3.07
CA ASN A 35 2.97 0.54 3.00
C ASN A 35 3.42 1.46 4.15
N CYS A 36 3.92 0.84 5.21
CA CYS A 36 4.51 1.52 6.36
C CYS A 36 5.98 1.93 6.13
N ILE A 37 6.61 1.39 5.09
CA ILE A 37 7.94 1.77 4.61
C ILE A 37 7.82 3.01 3.70
N SER A 38 8.87 3.85 3.69
CA SER A 38 8.96 5.05 2.85
C SER A 38 8.66 4.77 1.38
N ALA A 39 8.02 5.74 0.69
CA ALA A 39 7.81 5.67 -0.75
C ALA A 39 9.16 5.63 -1.50
N PHE A 40 10.16 6.32 -0.97
CA PHE A 40 11.55 6.24 -1.43
C PHE A 40 12.05 4.79 -1.56
N SER A 41 11.94 3.97 -0.52
CA SER A 41 12.47 2.60 -0.52
C SER A 41 11.78 1.72 -1.57
N TRP A 42 10.45 1.84 -1.68
CA TRP A 42 9.68 1.08 -2.67
C TRP A 42 10.02 1.51 -4.11
N ALA A 43 10.16 2.81 -4.35
CA ALA A 43 10.51 3.34 -5.66
C ALA A 43 11.94 2.92 -6.07
N SER A 44 12.89 3.01 -5.14
CA SER A 44 14.27 2.57 -5.36
C SER A 44 14.34 1.08 -5.70
N LEU A 45 13.66 0.24 -4.91
CA LEU A 45 13.62 -1.22 -5.14
C LEU A 45 12.94 -1.57 -6.46
N GLY A 46 11.82 -0.90 -6.79
CA GLY A 46 11.10 -1.10 -8.04
C GLY A 46 11.96 -0.72 -9.26
N CYS A 47 12.62 0.44 -9.22
CA CYS A 47 13.54 0.87 -10.27
C CYS A 47 14.69 -0.14 -10.47
N GLU A 48 15.33 -0.58 -9.39
CA GLU A 48 16.44 -1.53 -9.44
C GLU A 48 16.01 -2.88 -10.05
N LYS A 49 14.88 -3.45 -9.59
CA LYS A 49 14.32 -4.70 -10.13
C LYS A 49 13.96 -4.61 -11.61
N MET A 50 13.54 -3.43 -12.06
CA MET A 50 13.18 -3.18 -13.47
C MET A 50 14.37 -2.71 -14.33
N GLY A 51 15.58 -2.58 -13.77
CA GLY A 51 16.74 -2.03 -14.47
C GLY A 51 16.57 -0.57 -14.90
N LYS A 52 15.69 0.18 -14.23
CA LYS A 52 15.42 1.60 -14.49
C LYS A 52 16.31 2.50 -13.64
N THR A 53 16.65 3.67 -14.19
CA THR A 53 17.37 4.71 -13.44
C THR A 53 16.48 5.31 -12.36
N PHE A 54 16.97 5.34 -11.13
CA PHE A 54 16.33 6.00 -10.01
C PHE A 54 16.82 7.47 -9.93
N PRO A 55 15.93 8.48 -9.86
CA PRO A 55 16.31 9.89 -9.97
C PRO A 55 16.84 10.45 -8.65
N LEU A 56 18.02 10.00 -8.25
CA LEU A 56 18.73 10.50 -7.08
C LEU A 56 20.13 10.98 -7.48
N GLU A 57 20.48 12.21 -7.05
CA GLU A 57 21.78 12.82 -7.37
C GLU A 57 22.97 12.15 -6.65
N ARG A 58 22.68 11.33 -5.62
CA ARG A 58 23.69 10.68 -4.80
C ARG A 58 23.66 9.17 -5.04
N GLU A 59 24.83 8.58 -5.20
CA GLU A 59 24.97 7.13 -5.22
C GLU A 59 24.54 6.55 -3.87
N LEU A 60 23.59 5.62 -3.93
CA LEU A 60 23.21 4.79 -2.80
C LEU A 60 23.71 3.36 -3.05
N PRO A 61 24.03 2.62 -1.99
CA PRO A 61 24.20 1.18 -2.14
C PRO A 61 22.93 0.59 -2.75
N PRO A 62 23.05 -0.44 -3.62
CA PRO A 62 21.90 -1.14 -4.15
C PRO A 62 20.98 -1.56 -3.00
N ILE A 63 19.68 -1.30 -3.14
CA ILE A 63 18.77 -1.56 -2.04
C ILE A 63 18.62 -3.07 -1.82
N ILE A 64 18.87 -3.88 -2.86
CA ILE A 64 18.93 -5.33 -2.73
C ILE A 64 20.06 -5.79 -1.80
N GLU A 65 21.18 -5.06 -1.74
CA GLU A 65 22.28 -5.35 -0.82
C GLU A 65 21.94 -4.94 0.62
N CYS A 66 20.90 -4.13 0.82
CA CYS A 66 20.36 -3.79 2.14
C CYS A 66 19.37 -4.83 2.67
N LEU A 67 19.05 -5.87 1.88
CA LEU A 67 18.13 -6.95 2.25
C LEU A 67 18.92 -8.23 2.50
N SER A 68 18.51 -9.04 3.48
CA SER A 68 18.98 -10.42 3.55
C SER A 68 18.38 -11.23 2.39
N GLU A 69 19.08 -12.28 1.96
CA GLU A 69 18.57 -13.20 0.93
C GLU A 69 17.18 -13.76 1.30
N ASP A 70 17.00 -14.15 2.57
CA ASP A 70 15.71 -14.62 3.10
C ASP A 70 14.61 -13.57 2.98
N LEU A 71 14.93 -12.30 3.26
CA LEU A 71 13.97 -11.20 3.16
C LEU A 71 13.63 -10.89 1.70
N ALA A 72 14.61 -10.92 0.80
CA ALA A 72 14.41 -10.74 -0.63
C ALA A 72 13.48 -11.83 -1.21
N PHE A 73 13.74 -13.09 -0.86
CA PHE A 73 12.88 -14.22 -1.24
C PHE A 73 11.46 -14.08 -0.66
N TYR A 74 11.35 -13.70 0.62
CA TYR A 74 10.08 -13.46 1.27
C TYR A 74 9.26 -12.35 0.58
N LEU A 75 9.92 -11.24 0.22
CA LEU A 75 9.29 -10.14 -0.52
C LEU A 75 8.73 -10.58 -1.87
N GLU A 76 9.40 -11.49 -2.58
CA GLU A 76 8.90 -12.01 -3.85
C GLU A 76 7.61 -12.83 -3.67
N ILE A 77 7.56 -13.69 -2.65
CA ILE A 77 6.35 -14.46 -2.31
C ILE A 77 5.18 -13.50 -2.01
N GLN A 78 5.43 -12.48 -1.19
CA GLN A 78 4.39 -11.52 -0.82
C GLN A 78 3.94 -10.69 -2.04
N ASN A 79 4.87 -10.27 -2.89
CA ASN A 79 4.56 -9.49 -4.09
C ASN A 79 3.67 -10.26 -5.08
N ALA A 80 3.85 -11.58 -5.20
CA ALA A 80 2.96 -12.43 -6.00
C ALA A 80 1.51 -12.44 -5.46
N ALA A 81 1.33 -12.43 -4.13
CA ALA A 81 0.00 -12.39 -3.51
C ALA A 81 -0.66 -11.00 -3.56
N LEU A 82 0.14 -9.93 -3.72
CA LEU A 82 -0.34 -8.56 -3.79
C LEU A 82 -1.10 -8.23 -5.10
N VAL A 83 -1.08 -9.11 -6.12
CA VAL A 83 -1.71 -8.91 -7.44
C VAL A 83 -3.23 -8.67 -7.34
N HIS A 84 -3.89 -9.15 -6.29
CA HIS A 84 -5.35 -9.06 -6.15
C HIS A 84 -5.86 -7.81 -5.41
N ARG A 85 -4.96 -6.90 -5.02
CA ARG A 85 -5.37 -5.71 -4.26
C ARG A 85 -5.97 -4.61 -5.13
N ALA A 86 -6.89 -3.85 -4.54
CA ALA A 86 -7.53 -2.70 -5.14
C ALA A 86 -6.64 -1.45 -5.14
N GLY A 87 -5.66 -1.36 -4.24
CA GLY A 87 -4.68 -0.28 -4.22
C GLY A 87 -3.72 -0.32 -3.04
N ASP A 88 -2.87 0.69 -2.99
CA ASP A 88 -1.83 0.88 -1.97
C ASP A 88 -2.07 2.17 -1.20
N LEU A 89 -1.86 2.10 0.12
CA LEU A 89 -1.85 3.23 1.04
C LEU A 89 -0.41 3.42 1.51
N TYR A 90 0.16 4.61 1.35
CA TYR A 90 1.51 4.90 1.82
C TYR A 90 1.44 5.77 3.08
N ASN A 91 2.18 5.38 4.12
CA ASN A 91 2.32 6.15 5.34
C ASN A 91 3.27 7.35 5.15
N THR A 92 2.90 8.25 4.23
CA THR A 92 3.69 9.41 3.83
C THR A 92 2.77 10.49 3.25
N CYS A 93 3.34 11.58 2.74
CA CYS A 93 2.59 12.60 2.01
C CYS A 93 3.42 13.22 0.89
N ARG A 94 2.73 13.85 -0.07
CA ARG A 94 3.37 14.54 -1.20
C ARG A 94 4.36 15.62 -0.76
N PHE A 95 4.11 16.30 0.36
CA PHE A 95 5.04 17.30 0.88
C PHE A 95 6.43 16.74 1.22
N ILE A 96 6.52 15.46 1.62
CA ILE A 96 7.77 14.82 2.04
C ILE A 96 8.36 13.98 0.90
N GLU A 97 7.53 13.22 0.17
CA GLU A 97 8.00 12.18 -0.77
C GLU A 97 7.35 12.25 -2.17
N ALA A 98 6.86 13.41 -2.62
CA ALA A 98 6.20 13.54 -3.93
C ALA A 98 6.95 12.88 -5.10
N PRO A 99 8.26 13.12 -5.32
CA PRO A 99 8.97 12.53 -6.46
C PRO A 99 8.90 11.00 -6.49
N TYR A 100 8.98 10.36 -5.32
CA TYR A 100 8.94 8.90 -5.21
C TYR A 100 7.52 8.35 -5.34
N LEU A 101 6.51 9.08 -4.84
CA LEU A 101 5.11 8.76 -5.08
C LEU A 101 4.75 8.84 -6.57
N ASP A 102 5.32 9.81 -7.29
CA ASP A 102 5.10 9.97 -8.73
C ASP A 102 5.70 8.78 -9.50
N ILE A 103 6.92 8.35 -9.16
CA ILE A 103 7.53 7.12 -9.71
C ILE A 103 6.68 5.88 -9.43
N LEU A 104 6.18 5.74 -8.19
CA LEU A 104 5.33 4.61 -7.82
C LEU A 104 3.97 4.64 -8.53
N SER A 105 3.52 5.80 -9.00
CA SER A 105 2.30 5.89 -9.80
C SER A 105 2.46 5.42 -11.24
N GLU A 106 3.71 5.25 -11.70
CA GLU A 106 3.99 4.71 -13.02
C GLU A 106 3.69 3.20 -13.07
N LYS A 107 2.77 2.83 -13.96
CA LYS A 107 2.35 1.43 -14.18
C LYS A 107 3.52 0.48 -14.46
N GLU A 108 4.61 0.99 -15.00
CA GLU A 108 5.80 0.21 -15.35
C GLU A 108 6.72 -0.09 -14.17
N VAL A 109 6.61 0.62 -13.04
CA VAL A 109 7.48 0.43 -11.87
C VAL A 109 6.84 -0.49 -10.85
N VAL A 110 5.51 -0.42 -10.71
CA VAL A 110 4.80 -1.12 -9.63
C VAL A 110 3.73 -2.10 -10.13
N GLY A 111 3.50 -2.14 -11.46
CA GLY A 111 2.48 -3.03 -12.06
C GLY A 111 1.04 -2.70 -11.63
N LEU A 112 0.81 -1.55 -11.01
CA LEU A 112 -0.44 -1.19 -10.34
C LEU A 112 -0.93 0.17 -10.75
N VAL A 113 -2.23 0.37 -10.58
CA VAL A 113 -2.87 1.66 -10.73
C VAL A 113 -2.84 2.35 -9.38
N VAL A 114 -1.83 3.18 -9.14
CA VAL A 114 -1.90 4.16 -8.05
C VAL A 114 -2.91 5.21 -8.48
N ARG A 115 -3.97 5.38 -7.68
CA ARG A 115 -4.93 6.46 -7.89
C ARG A 115 -4.53 7.62 -7.00
N GLU A 116 -4.36 8.78 -7.61
CA GLU A 116 -4.21 10.02 -6.86
C GLU A 116 -5.47 10.25 -6.02
N TRP A 117 -5.27 10.67 -4.77
CA TRP A 117 -6.36 10.98 -3.88
C TRP A 117 -6.97 12.31 -4.32
N THR A 118 -8.10 12.28 -5.02
CA THR A 118 -8.70 13.45 -5.72
C THR A 118 -9.33 14.51 -4.81
N ASN A 119 -9.11 14.45 -3.50
CA ASN A 119 -9.47 15.51 -2.57
C ASN A 119 -8.27 16.44 -2.39
N ASP A 120 -7.91 17.10 -3.50
CA ASP A 120 -6.76 18.00 -3.62
C ASP A 120 -6.72 19.02 -2.46
N GLY A 121 -5.78 18.84 -1.54
CA GLY A 121 -5.46 19.81 -0.50
C GLY A 121 -6.37 19.85 0.74
N VAL A 122 -7.33 18.93 0.90
CA VAL A 122 -8.12 18.87 2.13
C VAL A 122 -7.32 18.19 3.24
N LEU A 123 -6.71 18.99 4.11
CA LEU A 123 -6.12 18.50 5.35
C LEU A 123 -7.24 17.94 6.23
N VAL A 124 -7.38 16.62 6.26
CA VAL A 124 -8.30 15.94 7.17
C VAL A 124 -7.68 15.99 8.56
N LYS A 125 -8.37 16.62 9.51
CA LYS A 125 -7.93 16.66 10.91
C LYS A 125 -7.92 15.25 11.49
N ALA A 126 -6.94 14.96 12.34
CA ALA A 126 -6.89 13.70 13.08
C ALA A 126 -8.20 13.40 13.82
N SER A 127 -8.87 14.42 14.35
CA SER A 127 -10.19 14.29 14.99
C SER A 127 -11.27 13.75 14.05
N THR A 128 -11.24 14.10 12.76
CA THR A 128 -12.21 13.58 11.78
C THR A 128 -11.99 12.09 11.54
N ILE A 129 -10.73 11.64 11.50
CA ILE A 129 -10.38 10.21 11.38
C ILE A 129 -10.80 9.49 12.67
N GLU A 130 -10.46 10.06 13.83
CA GLU A 130 -10.82 9.53 15.15
C GLU A 130 -12.34 9.37 15.32
N ASP A 131 -13.13 10.37 14.93
CA ASP A 131 -14.59 10.31 15.01
C ASP A 131 -15.18 9.23 14.09
N VAL A 132 -14.61 9.05 12.89
CA VAL A 132 -15.01 7.97 11.99
C VAL A 132 -14.67 6.61 12.61
N VAL A 133 -13.46 6.43 13.12
CA VAL A 133 -13.00 5.19 13.76
C VAL A 133 -13.82 4.88 15.00
N LYS A 134 -14.08 5.86 15.87
CA LYS A 134 -14.92 5.70 17.06
C LYS A 134 -16.34 5.32 16.69
N ARG A 135 -16.95 5.96 15.69
CA ARG A 135 -18.29 5.56 15.21
C ARG A 135 -18.31 4.13 14.68
N LEU A 136 -17.27 3.73 13.94
CA LEU A 136 -17.09 2.35 13.47
C LEU A 136 -16.98 1.37 14.65
N MET A 137 -16.19 1.70 15.67
CA MET A 137 -15.98 0.81 16.83
C MET A 137 -17.17 0.77 17.80
N VAL A 138 -17.93 1.86 17.93
CA VAL A 138 -19.03 2.00 18.91
C VAL A 138 -20.40 1.65 18.32
N SER A 139 -20.58 1.73 17.00
CA SER A 139 -21.83 1.28 16.37
C SER A 139 -21.90 -0.25 16.33
N GLU A 140 -23.11 -0.81 16.19
CA GLU A 140 -23.31 -2.25 15.94
C GLU A 140 -22.61 -2.75 14.66
N GLU A 141 -22.00 -1.86 13.85
CA GLU A 141 -21.18 -2.20 12.68
C GLU A 141 -19.81 -2.78 13.08
N GLY A 142 -19.35 -2.57 14.32
CA GLY A 142 -18.10 -3.12 14.86
C GLY A 142 -18.24 -4.44 15.63
N THR A 143 -19.45 -5.00 15.78
CA THR A 143 -19.71 -6.19 16.63
C THR A 143 -20.16 -7.44 15.86
N ARG A 144 -20.05 -7.49 14.53
CA ARG A 144 -20.47 -8.67 13.73
C ARG A 144 -19.64 -8.91 12.47
#